data_AF-A0A1F9QBQ2-F1
#
_entry.id   AF-A0A1F9QBQ2-F1
#
_cell.length_a   1.000
_cell.length_b   1.000
_cell.length_c   1.000
_cell.angle_alpha   90.00
_cell.angle_beta   90.00
_cell.angle_gamma   90.00
#
_symmetry.space_group_name_H-M   'P 1'
#
loop_
_entity.id
_entity.type
_entity.pdbx_description
1 polymer ?
#
loop_
_entity_poly.entity_id
_entity_poly.type
_entity_poly.pdbx_seq_one_letter_code
_entity_poly.pdbx_strand_id
1 'polypeptide(L)'
;MRKLIKRLVFLALIGAVAFVAFYFVSPDVGEYATKNPDKTAFMLWREEQWAEKGLKKRITKRFVPISQVSPALLKAVLIGEDDKFYQHEGFD
;
A
#
# COMPACT_ATOMS: atom_id res chain seq x y z
N MET A 1 -21.12 -8.29 -40.50
CA MET A 1 -19.87 -7.54 -40.21
C MET A 1 -20.11 -6.20 -39.51
N ARG A 2 -20.79 -5.22 -40.11
CA ARG A 2 -21.07 -3.90 -39.46
C ARG A 2 -21.70 -3.95 -38.06
N LYS A 3 -22.68 -4.83 -37.82
CA LYS A 3 -23.32 -5.00 -36.50
C LYS A 3 -22.36 -5.58 -35.44
N LEU A 4 -21.45 -6.47 -35.86
CA LEU A 4 -20.44 -7.05 -34.99
C LEU A 4 -19.39 -6.00 -34.59
N ILE A 5 -18.93 -5.20 -35.56
CA ILE A 5 -18.01 -4.08 -35.32
C ILE A 5 -18.61 -3.08 -34.31
N LYS A 6 -19.88 -2.70 -34.48
CA LYS A 6 -20.58 -1.81 -33.53
C LYS A 6 -20.62 -2.38 -32.11
N ARG A 7 -20.88 -3.70 -31.96
CA ARG A 7 -20.88 -4.37 -30.66
C ARG A 7 -19.49 -4.40 -30.02
N LEU A 8 -18.44 -4.67 -30.80
CA LEU A 8 -17.07 -4.67 -30.32
C LEU A 8 -16.62 -3.26 -29.88
N VAL A 9 -16.95 -2.22 -30.66
CA VAL A 9 -16.67 -0.83 -30.28
C VAL A 9 -17.40 -0.46 -29.00
N PHE A 10 -18.68 -0.85 -28.87
CA PHE A 10 -19.45 -0.59 -27.66
C PHE A 10 -18.85 -1.29 -26.42
N LEU A 11 -18.44 -2.55 -26.56
CA LEU A 11 -17.78 -3.30 -25.48
C LEU A 11 -16.42 -2.69 -25.10
N ALA A 12 -15.62 -2.26 -26.09
CA ALA A 12 -14.36 -1.58 -25.83
C ALA A 12 -14.58 -0.27 -25.07
N LEU A 13 -15.65 0.46 -25.39
CA LEU A 13 -16.00 1.71 -24.72
C LEU A 13 -16.44 1.47 -23.27
N ILE A 14 -17.25 0.42 -23.02
CA ILE A 14 -17.57 -0.02 -21.66
C ILE A 14 -16.30 -0.40 -20.89
N GLY A 15 -15.40 -1.17 -21.52
CA GLY A 15 -14.14 -1.58 -20.91
C GLY A 15 -13.26 -0.39 -20.54
N ALA A 16 -13.16 0.61 -21.42
CA ALA A 16 -12.42 1.84 -21.16
C ALA A 16 -13.02 2.64 -20.00
N VAL A 17 -14.36 2.78 -19.96
CA VAL A 17 -15.05 3.45 -18.85
C VAL A 17 -14.84 2.69 -17.53
N ALA A 18 -14.95 1.36 -17.54
CA ALA A 18 -14.71 0.54 -16.36
C ALA A 18 -13.27 0.64 -15.86
N PHE A 19 -12.30 0.66 -16.77
CA PHE A 19 -10.88 0.85 -16.44
C PHE A 19 -10.64 2.20 -15.78
N VAL A 20 -11.18 3.29 -16.34
CA VAL A 20 -11.07 4.63 -15.73
C VAL A 20 -11.79 4.67 -14.38
N ALA A 21 -12.99 4.09 -14.28
CA ALA A 21 -13.76 4.04 -13.04
C ALA A 21 -13.04 3.28 -11.92
N PHE A 22 -12.26 2.24 -12.25
CA PHE A 22 -11.47 1.48 -11.27
C PHE A 22 -10.45 2.36 -10.51
N TYR A 23 -9.85 3.34 -11.18
CA TYR A 23 -8.93 4.28 -10.53
C TYR A 23 -9.61 5.21 -9.53
N PHE A 24 -10.91 5.49 -9.68
CA PHE A 24 -11.67 6.30 -8.71
C PHE A 24 -12.02 5.53 -7.43
N VAL A 25 -11.92 4.19 -7.44
CA VAL A 25 -12.14 3.33 -6.25
C VAL A 25 -10.83 2.99 -5.55
N SER A 26 -9.69 3.23 -6.21
CA SER A 26 -8.38 2.97 -5.62
C SER A 26 -8.12 3.96 -4.48
N PRO A 27 -7.65 3.49 -3.31
CA PRO A 27 -7.34 4.37 -2.20
C PRO A 27 -6.23 5.35 -2.60
N ASP A 28 -6.40 6.61 -2.25
CA ASP A 28 -5.37 7.63 -2.46
C ASP A 28 -4.18 7.36 -1.53
N VAL A 29 -3.11 6.79 -2.07
CA VAL A 29 -1.88 6.55 -1.31
C VAL A 29 -1.03 7.81 -1.12
N GLY A 30 -1.32 8.89 -1.86
CA GLY A 30 -0.60 10.15 -1.81
C GLY A 30 -0.74 10.84 -0.45
N GLU A 31 -1.83 10.60 0.27
CA GLU A 31 -2.02 11.14 1.62
C GLU A 31 -0.89 10.72 2.58
N TYR A 32 -0.34 9.53 2.40
CA TYR A 32 0.70 8.97 3.28
C TYR A 32 2.08 9.60 3.10
N ALA A 33 2.26 10.47 2.10
CA ALA A 33 3.47 11.27 1.97
C ALA A 33 3.64 12.23 3.16
N THR A 34 2.54 12.68 3.77
CA THR A 34 2.55 13.62 4.88
C THR A 34 1.79 13.12 6.11
N LYS A 35 0.86 12.19 5.92
CA LYS A 35 0.04 11.62 6.98
C LYS A 35 0.61 10.30 7.48
N ASN A 36 0.69 10.17 8.80
CA ASN A 36 1.00 8.90 9.43
C ASN A 36 -0.20 7.94 9.25
N PRO A 37 -0.04 6.74 8.67
CA PRO A 37 -1.13 5.79 8.53
C PRO A 37 -1.70 5.33 9.87
N ASP A 38 -2.96 4.91 9.87
CA ASP A 38 -3.58 4.28 11.04
C ASP A 38 -3.02 2.87 11.28
N LYS A 39 -3.64 2.11 12.20
CA LYS A 39 -3.27 0.71 12.45
C LYS A 39 -3.49 -0.12 11.20
N THR A 40 -2.50 -0.91 10.84
CA THR A 40 -2.63 -1.88 9.74
C THR A 40 -3.49 -3.06 10.15
N ALA A 41 -3.97 -3.83 9.17
CA ALA A 41 -4.69 -5.09 9.45
C ALA A 41 -3.89 -6.04 10.35
N PHE A 42 -2.57 -6.14 10.15
CA PHE A 42 -1.71 -6.97 11.00
C PHE A 42 -1.60 -6.45 12.44
N MET A 43 -1.62 -5.12 12.62
CA MET A 43 -1.63 -4.50 13.94
C MET A 43 -2.92 -4.83 14.69
N LEU A 44 -4.07 -4.69 14.03
CA LEU A 44 -5.38 -5.02 14.60
C LEU A 44 -5.46 -6.51 14.96
N TRP A 45 -5.07 -7.38 14.04
CA TRP A 45 -5.02 -8.83 14.25
C TRP A 45 -4.13 -9.21 15.44
N ARG A 46 -3.00 -8.53 15.62
CA ARG A 46 -2.11 -8.79 16.76
C ARG A 46 -2.73 -8.36 18.10
N GLU A 47 -3.48 -7.26 18.11
CA GLU A 47 -4.19 -6.80 19.31
C GLU A 47 -5.31 -7.77 19.70
N GLU A 48 -6.04 -8.32 18.72
CA GLU A 48 -7.04 -9.37 18.95
C GLU A 48 -6.40 -10.61 19.60
N GLN A 49 -5.28 -11.09 19.07
CA GLN A 49 -4.54 -12.20 19.67
C GLN A 49 -4.07 -11.94 21.10
N TRP A 50 -3.74 -10.69 21.42
CA TRP A 50 -3.37 -10.33 22.79
C TRP A 50 -4.58 -10.30 23.70
N ALA A 51 -5.71 -9.78 23.22
CA ALA A 51 -6.96 -9.75 23.96
C ALA A 51 -7.45 -11.17 24.29
N GLU A 52 -7.42 -12.10 23.33
CA GLU A 52 -7.76 -13.51 23.53
C GLU A 52 -6.89 -14.19 24.61
N LYS A 53 -5.62 -13.78 24.70
CA LYS A 53 -4.66 -14.29 25.70
C LYS A 53 -4.70 -13.54 27.03
N GLY A 54 -5.61 -12.58 27.21
CA GLY A 54 -5.69 -11.72 28.39
C GLY A 54 -4.47 -10.82 28.59
N LEU A 55 -3.67 -10.59 27.55
CA LEU A 55 -2.46 -9.78 27.61
C LEU A 55 -2.80 -8.30 27.50
N LYS A 56 -2.48 -7.52 28.53
CA LYS A 56 -2.60 -6.05 28.51
C LYS A 56 -1.42 -5.41 27.78
N LYS A 57 -1.44 -5.49 26.45
CA LYS A 57 -0.43 -4.88 25.56
C LYS A 57 -1.07 -3.84 24.64
N ARG A 58 -0.28 -2.86 24.23
CA ARG A 58 -0.67 -1.83 23.26
C ARG A 58 0.43 -1.64 22.24
N ILE A 59 0.06 -1.37 21.00
CA ILE A 59 1.01 -1.00 19.96
C ILE A 59 1.52 0.42 20.25
N THR A 60 2.84 0.58 20.27
CA THR A 60 3.49 1.89 20.40
C THR A 60 4.05 2.26 19.03
N LYS A 61 3.60 3.39 18.50
CA LYS A 61 4.02 3.90 17.19
C LYS A 61 4.47 5.34 17.37
N ARG A 62 5.66 5.67 16.85
CA ARG A 62 6.15 7.05 16.75
C ARG A 62 6.48 7.34 15.29
N PHE A 63 5.81 8.34 14.74
CA PHE A 63 6.08 8.83 13.39
C PHE A 63 7.14 9.93 13.47
N VAL A 64 8.23 9.76 12.76
CA VAL A 64 9.35 10.71 12.70
C VAL A 64 9.80 10.88 11.25
N PRO A 65 10.33 12.06 10.87
CA PRO A 65 10.95 12.21 9.57
C PRO A 65 12.19 11.32 9.47
N ILE A 66 12.52 10.87 8.25
CA ILE A 66 13.72 10.05 7.96
C ILE A 66 15.01 10.71 8.49
N SER A 67 15.07 12.04 8.52
CA SER A 67 16.21 12.80 9.06
C SER A 67 16.49 12.57 10.55
N GLN A 68 15.51 12.06 11.32
CA GLN A 68 15.69 11.67 12.72
C GLN A 68 16.05 10.19 12.88
N VAL A 69 16.10 9.42 11.80
CA VAL A 69 16.50 8.01 11.80
C VAL A 69 18.00 7.92 11.57
N SER A 70 18.70 7.10 12.38
CA SER A 70 20.13 6.89 12.21
C SER A 70 20.44 6.37 10.79
N PRO A 71 21.40 6.97 10.06
CA PRO A 71 21.83 6.45 8.76
C PRO A 71 22.28 4.99 8.81
N ALA A 72 22.84 4.53 9.93
CA ALA A 72 23.23 3.14 10.12
C ALA A 72 22.01 2.21 10.18
N LEU A 73 20.93 2.65 10.82
CA LEU A 73 19.68 1.87 10.89
C LEU A 73 19.03 1.77 9.51
N LEU A 74 18.96 2.86 8.75
CA LEU A 74 18.45 2.84 7.38
C LEU A 74 19.21 1.84 6.51
N LYS A 75 20.56 1.87 6.56
CA LYS A 75 21.40 0.90 5.83
C LYS A 75 21.17 -0.55 6.28
N ALA A 76 21.03 -0.77 7.59
CA ALA A 76 20.79 -2.12 8.11
C ALA A 76 19.46 -2.70 7.60
N VAL A 77 18.40 -1.89 7.54
CA VAL A 77 17.10 -2.30 6.98
C VAL A 77 17.19 -2.57 5.49
N LEU A 78 17.84 -1.70 4.71
CA LEU A 78 18.03 -1.92 3.28
C LEU A 78 18.77 -3.25 3.03
N ILE A 79 19.92 -3.48 3.65
CA ILE A 79 20.66 -4.74 3.45
C ILE A 79 19.87 -5.97 3.93
N GLY A 80 19.07 -5.82 4.99
CA GLY A 80 18.31 -6.93 5.56
C GLY A 80 17.05 -7.31 4.79
N GLU A 81 16.42 -6.35 4.11
CA GLU A 81 15.14 -6.54 3.42
C GLU A 81 15.29 -6.47 1.90
N ASP A 82 15.94 -5.42 1.38
CA ASP A 82 16.10 -5.12 -0.04
C ASP A 82 17.24 -4.12 -0.28
N ASP A 83 18.41 -4.63 -0.69
CA ASP A 83 19.62 -3.83 -0.89
C ASP A 83 19.59 -2.99 -2.18
N LYS A 84 18.60 -3.24 -3.04
CA LYS A 84 18.38 -2.54 -4.31
C LYS A 84 17.09 -1.73 -4.32
N PHE A 85 16.49 -1.47 -3.18
CA PHE A 85 15.22 -0.74 -3.05
C PHE A 85 15.15 0.55 -3.88
N TYR A 86 16.24 1.31 -3.96
CA TYR A 86 16.31 2.57 -4.74
C TYR A 86 16.70 2.41 -6.21
N GLN A 87 17.04 1.20 -6.64
CA GLN A 87 17.57 0.90 -7.96
C GLN A 87 16.53 0.23 -8.87
N HIS A 88 15.43 -0.28 -8.31
CA HIS A 88 14.34 -0.90 -9.07
C HIS A 88 13.01 -0.16 -8.91
N GLU A 89 12.15 -0.26 -9.93
CA GLU A 89 10.81 0.34 -9.93
C GLU A 89 9.71 -0.62 -9.44
N GLY A 90 10.06 -1.69 -8.72
CA GLY A 90 9.09 -2.66 -8.24
C GLY A 90 9.71 -3.93 -7.71
N PHE A 91 9.40 -5.05 -8.36
CA PHE A 91 9.97 -6.36 -8.02
C PHE A 91 11.16 -6.65 -8.96
N ASP A 92 12.27 -7.16 -8.40
CA ASP A 92 13.34 -7.83 -9.15
C ASP A 92 12.88 -9.21 -9.66
#